data_AF-A0A8S3JKZ1-F1
#
_entry.id   AF-A0A8S3JKZ1-F1
#
_cell.length_a   1.000
_cell.length_b   1.000
_cell.length_c   1.000
_cell.angle_alpha   90.00
_cell.angle_beta   90.00
_cell.angle_gamma   90.00
#
_symmetry.space_group_name_H-M   'P 1'
#
loop_
_entity.id
_entity.type
_entity.pdbx_description
1 polymer ?
#
loop_
_entity_poly.entity_id
_entity_poly.type
_entity_poly.pdbx_seq_one_letter_code
_entity_poly.pdbx_strand_id
1 'polypeptide(L)'
;MKASTTAHLAHWFVRLEDVDASDQVSPVAVGAINGAQLQTPPAYLEPNFRYTITIRLHFTTWTFLPGHRIRVAISNAMFASAWPTPFPMNTSIYLNPSVSFIDLPVVPSISPSSIPPAFTQQQVASSDMLPQLFSASKPKVYKKHETDIATTITFEQVTYELLPNGCFISALLAWDFICSHLDPADVRWVTRARQIYVFDMHGYESI
;
A
#
# COMPACT_ATOMS: atom_id res chain seq x y z
N MET A 1 15.96 -8.88 2.11
CA MET A 1 17.23 -8.19 2.47
C MET A 1 17.51 -8.37 3.96
N LYS A 2 18.69 -7.97 4.47
CA LYS A 2 18.94 -7.85 5.92
C LYS A 2 19.15 -6.38 6.30
N ALA A 3 18.65 -5.96 7.45
CA ALA A 3 18.88 -4.61 7.98
C ALA A 3 19.03 -4.60 9.51
N SER A 4 19.63 -3.54 10.03
CA SER A 4 19.70 -3.24 11.47
C SER A 4 19.43 -1.77 11.73
N THR A 5 19.13 -1.43 12.98
CA THR A 5 18.91 -0.07 13.45
C THR A 5 19.54 0.11 14.82
N THR A 6 19.97 1.33 15.15
CA THR A 6 20.46 1.66 16.50
C THR A 6 19.32 1.90 17.51
N ALA A 7 18.06 1.94 17.07
CA ALA A 7 16.89 2.24 17.90
C ALA A 7 15.98 1.02 18.08
N HIS A 8 15.13 1.06 19.11
CA HIS A 8 14.17 -0.02 19.42
C HIS A 8 12.95 -0.04 18.50
N LEU A 9 12.66 1.06 17.81
CA LEU A 9 11.65 1.12 16.74
C LEU A 9 12.29 1.69 15.49
N ALA A 10 11.95 1.09 14.35
CA ALA A 10 12.31 1.60 13.02
C ALA A 10 11.22 1.23 12.03
N HIS A 11 11.10 2.04 10.98
CA HIS A 11 10.32 1.69 9.80
C HIS A 11 11.27 1.54 8.62
N TRP A 12 10.93 0.67 7.68
CA TRP A 12 11.60 0.61 6.40
C TRP A 12 10.57 0.74 5.29
N PHE A 13 10.74 1.78 4.48
CA PHE A 13 9.97 2.05 3.28
C PHE A 13 10.82 1.71 2.07
N VAL A 14 10.29 0.91 1.15
CA VAL A 14 10.94 0.54 -0.10
C VAL A 14 10.08 1.06 -1.24
N ARG A 15 10.68 1.86 -2.11
CA ARG A 15 10.03 2.40 -3.32
C ARG A 15 10.72 1.86 -4.56
N LEU A 16 9.91 1.33 -5.46
CA LEU A 16 10.29 1.06 -6.83
C LEU A 16 9.99 2.32 -7.64
N GLU A 17 10.99 2.78 -8.38
CA GLU A 17 10.97 4.07 -9.07
C GLU A 17 11.52 3.88 -10.50
N ASP A 18 10.95 4.62 -11.44
CA ASP A 18 11.42 4.71 -12.83
C ASP A 18 12.17 6.02 -13.02
N VAL A 19 13.43 5.94 -13.45
CA VAL A 19 14.27 7.10 -13.72
C VAL A 19 14.43 7.27 -15.22
N ASP A 20 13.92 8.36 -15.76
CA ASP A 20 13.99 8.65 -17.19
C ASP A 20 15.39 9.14 -17.63
N ALA A 21 15.55 9.36 -18.94
CA ALA A 21 16.82 9.81 -19.51
C ALA A 21 17.24 11.23 -19.07
N SER A 22 16.32 12.01 -18.49
CA SER A 22 16.57 13.34 -17.92
C SER A 22 16.78 13.32 -16.40
N ASP A 23 16.93 12.12 -15.80
CA ASP A 23 17.02 11.86 -14.36
C ASP A 23 15.74 12.19 -13.57
N GLN A 24 14.60 12.40 -14.24
CA GLN A 24 13.31 12.54 -13.55
C GLN A 24 12.86 11.19 -12.98
N VAL A 25 12.30 11.22 -11.77
CA VAL A 25 11.91 10.02 -11.03
C VAL A 25 10.40 9.92 -10.92
N SER A 26 9.83 8.84 -11.46
CA SER A 26 8.42 8.49 -11.33
C SER A 26 8.22 7.37 -10.31
N PRO A 27 7.31 7.50 -9.32
CA PRO A 27 7.02 6.43 -8.37
C PRO A 27 6.23 5.31 -9.06
N VAL A 28 6.68 4.06 -8.92
CA VAL A 28 6.06 2.88 -9.56
C VAL A 28 5.29 2.05 -8.54
N ALA A 29 5.92 1.71 -7.42
CA ALA A 29 5.30 0.97 -6.32
C ALA A 29 5.99 1.29 -4.99
N VAL A 30 5.28 1.08 -3.89
CA VAL A 30 5.80 1.27 -2.55
C VAL A 30 5.39 0.10 -1.66
N GLY A 31 6.25 -0.24 -0.72
CA GLY A 31 5.94 -1.09 0.41
C GLY A 31 6.59 -0.55 1.67
N ALA A 32 6.02 -0.91 2.81
CA ALA A 32 6.52 -0.48 4.11
C ALA A 32 6.42 -1.62 5.11
N ILE A 33 7.29 -1.59 6.12
CA ILE A 33 7.14 -2.43 7.30
C ILE A 33 7.50 -1.66 8.55
N ASN A 34 6.67 -1.83 9.58
CA ASN A 34 7.04 -1.46 10.94
C ASN A 34 7.96 -2.55 11.50
N GLY A 35 9.16 -2.19 11.92
CA GLY A 35 10.14 -3.11 12.48
C GLY A 35 9.60 -3.93 13.65
N ALA A 36 8.73 -3.35 14.47
CA ALA A 36 8.11 -4.09 15.57
C ALA A 36 7.27 -5.28 15.11
N GLN A 37 6.76 -5.23 13.87
CA GLN A 37 5.92 -6.27 13.27
C GLN A 37 6.74 -7.36 12.54
N LEU A 38 8.07 -7.33 12.62
CA LEU A 38 8.93 -8.42 12.11
C LEU A 38 8.77 -9.71 12.93
N GLN A 39 8.22 -9.60 14.14
CA GLN A 39 7.99 -10.70 15.07
C GLN A 39 6.49 -10.82 15.38
N THR A 40 6.05 -12.00 15.82
CA THR A 40 4.67 -12.24 16.25
C THR A 40 4.70 -12.94 17.61
N PRO A 41 4.19 -12.32 18.69
CA PRO A 41 3.55 -11.00 18.73
C PRO A 41 4.54 -9.84 18.39
N PRO A 42 4.04 -8.65 18.02
CA PRO A 42 4.88 -7.49 17.78
C PRO A 42 5.76 -7.19 19.01
N ALA A 43 7.02 -6.81 18.78
CA ALA A 43 7.99 -6.56 19.83
C ALA A 43 9.04 -5.55 19.40
N TYR A 44 9.66 -4.85 20.36
CA TYR A 44 10.78 -3.96 20.07
C TYR A 44 11.92 -4.68 19.34
N LEU A 45 12.65 -3.90 18.54
CA LEU A 45 13.88 -4.35 17.92
C LEU A 45 15.02 -4.31 18.94
N GLU A 46 15.91 -5.30 18.84
CA GLU A 46 17.21 -5.29 19.50
C GLU A 46 18.16 -4.38 18.71
N PRO A 47 18.71 -3.32 19.32
CA PRO A 47 19.61 -2.41 18.63
C PRO A 47 20.82 -3.15 18.04
N ASN A 48 21.16 -2.80 16.80
CA ASN A 48 22.25 -3.38 16.00
C ASN A 48 22.09 -4.86 15.62
N PHE A 49 20.99 -5.52 16.00
CA PHE A 49 20.70 -6.86 15.53
C PHE A 49 20.31 -6.87 14.05
N ARG A 50 20.76 -7.88 13.30
CA ARG A 50 20.52 -8.00 11.86
C ARG A 50 19.25 -8.81 11.61
N TYR A 51 18.16 -8.11 11.32
CA TYR A 51 16.88 -8.71 10.97
C TYR A 51 16.80 -9.02 9.47
N THR A 52 16.17 -10.14 9.13
CA THR A 52 15.74 -10.41 7.75
C THR A 52 14.43 -9.67 7.51
N ILE A 53 14.41 -8.85 6.46
CA ILE A 53 13.26 -8.02 6.10
C ILE A 53 12.74 -8.45 4.74
N THR A 54 11.44 -8.76 4.72
CA THR A 54 10.65 -9.04 3.52
C THR A 54 9.51 -8.02 3.48
N ILE A 55 9.47 -7.20 2.44
CA ILE A 55 8.45 -6.17 2.25
C ILE A 55 7.71 -6.50 0.96
N ARG A 56 6.38 -6.61 1.03
CA ARG A 56 5.54 -6.69 -0.16
C ARG A 56 5.29 -5.29 -0.68
N LEU A 57 5.65 -5.05 -1.93
CA LEU A 57 5.27 -3.82 -2.62
C LEU A 57 3.80 -3.91 -3.03
N HIS A 58 3.11 -2.77 -3.06
CA HIS A 58 1.77 -2.67 -3.62
C HIS A 58 1.75 -3.11 -5.08
N PHE A 59 0.59 -3.62 -5.52
CA PHE A 59 0.36 -3.97 -6.92
C PHE A 59 0.49 -2.74 -7.82
N THR A 60 1.07 -2.92 -9.01
CA THR A 60 1.24 -1.89 -10.02
C THR A 60 1.26 -2.51 -11.41
N THR A 61 0.94 -1.70 -12.42
CA THR A 61 1.20 -2.00 -13.83
C THR A 61 2.11 -0.91 -14.37
N TRP A 62 3.29 -1.28 -14.86
CA TRP A 62 4.27 -0.31 -15.34
C TRP A 62 5.13 -0.89 -16.45
N THR A 63 5.55 -0.05 -17.39
CA THR A 63 6.52 -0.41 -18.43
C THR A 63 7.68 0.57 -18.34
N PHE A 64 8.87 0.07 -17.97
CA PHE A 64 10.11 0.84 -18.02
C PHE A 64 10.53 0.99 -19.48
N LEU A 65 10.56 2.23 -19.98
CA LEU A 65 10.87 2.50 -21.38
C LEU A 65 12.37 2.26 -21.68
N PRO A 66 12.74 1.99 -22.94
CA PRO A 66 14.15 1.91 -23.33
C PRO A 66 14.94 3.16 -22.90
N GLY A 67 16.11 2.95 -22.30
CA GLY A 67 16.96 4.03 -21.77
C GLY A 67 16.60 4.49 -20.35
N HIS A 68 15.46 4.09 -19.81
CA HIS A 68 15.13 4.31 -18.41
C HIS A 68 15.91 3.36 -17.48
N ARG A 69 15.95 3.70 -16.19
CA ARG A 69 16.58 2.87 -15.16
C ARG A 69 15.60 2.54 -14.04
N ILE A 70 15.61 1.28 -13.64
CA ILE A 70 14.89 0.82 -12.45
C ILE A 70 15.68 1.26 -11.22
N ARG A 71 15.06 2.03 -10.33
CA ARG A 71 15.64 2.47 -9.06
C ARG A 71 14.86 1.88 -7.90
N VAL A 72 15.59 1.39 -6.90
CA VAL A 72 15.03 1.01 -5.60
C VAL A 72 15.52 2.02 -4.57
N ALA A 73 14.60 2.80 -4.01
CA ALA A 73 14.90 3.74 -2.93
C ALA A 73 14.41 3.18 -1.60
N ILE A 74 15.28 3.20 -0.59
CA ILE A 74 14.96 2.73 0.75
C ILE A 74 15.13 3.88 1.73
N SER A 75 14.11 4.14 2.54
CA SER A 75 14.14 5.16 3.58
C SER A 75 13.56 4.66 4.89
N ASN A 76 13.89 5.33 5.99
CA ASN A 76 13.36 5.04 7.32
C ASN A 76 12.17 5.94 7.70
N ALA A 77 11.86 6.94 6.90
CA ALA A 77 10.68 7.80 7.03
C ALA A 77 10.07 8.08 5.64
N MET A 78 8.76 8.33 5.62
CA MET A 78 8.02 8.72 4.41
C MET A 78 6.91 9.72 4.78
N PHE A 79 7.30 10.87 5.34
CA PHE A 79 6.36 11.93 5.69
C PHE A 79 5.86 12.66 4.43
N ALA A 80 4.59 13.02 4.29
CA ALA A 80 3.48 12.89 5.25
C ALA A 80 2.66 11.59 5.12
N SER A 81 3.06 10.66 4.26
CA SER A 81 2.36 9.38 4.05
C SER A 81 2.40 8.46 5.27
N ALA A 82 3.47 8.53 6.07
CA ALA A 82 3.60 7.82 7.32
C ALA A 82 4.35 8.67 8.35
N TRP A 83 3.89 8.65 9.60
CA TRP A 83 4.59 9.30 10.70
C TRP A 83 5.94 8.62 10.95
N PRO A 84 7.02 9.40 11.18
CA PRO A 84 8.29 8.83 11.60
C PRO A 84 8.17 8.25 13.01
N THR A 85 9.05 7.29 13.31
CA THR A 85 9.24 6.81 14.68
C THR A 85 9.76 7.93 15.59
N PRO A 86 9.51 7.89 16.91
CA PRO A 86 9.91 8.95 17.84
C PRO A 86 11.41 8.98 18.17
N PHE A 87 12.20 8.01 17.68
CA PHE A 87 13.61 7.88 18.02
C PHE A 87 14.52 8.37 16.89
N PRO A 88 15.57 9.16 17.20
CA PRO A 88 16.68 9.33 16.27
C PRO A 88 17.38 7.98 16.06
N MET A 89 17.77 7.66 14.83
CA MET A 89 18.38 6.37 14.53
C MET A 89 19.32 6.42 13.33
N ASN A 90 20.25 5.47 13.30
CA ASN A 90 20.94 5.05 12.09
C ASN A 90 20.45 3.66 11.69
N THR A 91 20.11 3.48 10.42
CA THR A 91 19.77 2.17 9.86
C THR A 91 20.85 1.72 8.90
N SER A 92 21.26 0.45 8.99
CA SER A 92 22.17 -0.17 8.03
C SER A 92 21.44 -1.22 7.20
N ILE A 93 21.70 -1.26 5.90
CA ILE A 93 21.22 -2.30 5.00
C ILE A 93 22.41 -3.15 4.59
N TYR A 94 22.27 -4.46 4.74
CA TYR A 94 23.31 -5.41 4.38
C TYR A 94 22.93 -6.06 3.06
N LEU A 95 23.60 -5.63 1.99
CA LEU A 95 23.38 -6.14 0.65
C LEU A 95 24.24 -7.38 0.43
N ASN A 96 23.59 -8.46 0.04
CA ASN A 96 24.21 -9.68 -0.44
C ASN A 96 23.43 -10.13 -1.69
N PRO A 97 24.06 -10.23 -2.87
CA PRO A 97 23.37 -10.52 -4.13
C PRO A 97 22.53 -11.81 -4.12
N SER A 98 22.90 -12.80 -3.29
CA SER A 98 22.18 -14.07 -3.21
C SER A 98 20.89 -14.00 -2.38
N VAL A 99 20.70 -12.96 -1.55
CA VAL A 99 19.57 -12.86 -0.60
C VAL A 99 18.93 -11.48 -0.51
N SER A 100 19.51 -10.48 -1.17
CA SER A 100 19.04 -9.10 -1.23
C SER A 100 18.64 -8.79 -2.65
N PHE A 101 17.35 -8.98 -2.93
CA PHE A 101 16.77 -8.78 -4.25
C PHE A 101 15.39 -8.14 -4.09
N ILE A 102 14.91 -7.60 -5.21
CA ILE A 102 13.52 -7.27 -5.45
C ILE A 102 12.99 -8.30 -6.43
N ASP A 103 11.85 -8.90 -6.11
CA ASP A 103 11.19 -9.83 -7.01
C ASP A 103 10.19 -9.04 -7.86
N LEU A 104 10.44 -8.96 -9.17
CA LEU A 104 9.62 -8.20 -10.11
C LEU A 104 8.85 -9.19 -11.00
N PRO A 105 7.50 -9.13 -11.02
CA PRO A 105 6.72 -9.95 -11.93
C PRO A 105 6.88 -9.42 -13.37
N VAL A 106 7.75 -10.06 -14.14
CA VAL A 106 7.96 -9.71 -15.55
C VAL A 106 6.87 -10.35 -16.39
N VAL A 107 6.03 -9.50 -17.01
CA VAL A 107 5.05 -9.94 -18.00
C VAL A 107 5.78 -10.20 -19.32
N PRO A 108 5.71 -11.41 -19.91
CA PRO A 108 6.35 -11.69 -21.18
C PRO A 108 5.72 -10.85 -22.29
N SER A 109 6.50 -10.57 -23.35
CA SER A 109 5.99 -9.90 -24.54
C SER A 109 4.80 -10.66 -25.10
N ILE A 110 3.66 -10.00 -25.13
CA ILE A 110 2.41 -10.53 -25.64
C ILE A 110 2.48 -10.49 -27.18
N SER A 111 2.16 -11.61 -27.84
CA SER A 111 2.09 -11.67 -29.31
C SER A 111 1.02 -10.69 -29.81
N PRO A 112 1.24 -9.97 -30.93
CA PRO A 112 0.19 -9.15 -31.54
C PRO A 112 -1.08 -9.93 -31.91
N SER A 113 -0.95 -11.26 -32.10
CA SER A 113 -2.05 -12.18 -32.36
C SER A 113 -2.74 -12.73 -31.12
N SER A 114 -2.28 -12.37 -29.91
CA SER A 114 -2.93 -12.82 -28.70
C SER A 114 -4.30 -12.17 -28.59
N ILE A 115 -5.31 -12.98 -28.36
CA ILE A 115 -6.65 -12.48 -28.05
C ILE A 115 -6.59 -11.94 -26.62
N PRO A 116 -6.92 -10.65 -26.37
CA PRO A 116 -7.04 -10.14 -25.02
C PRO A 116 -8.00 -11.02 -24.22
N PRO A 117 -7.76 -11.28 -22.92
CA PRO A 117 -8.73 -11.99 -22.12
C PRO A 117 -10.08 -11.27 -22.24
N ALA A 118 -11.13 -12.03 -22.56
CA ALA A 118 -12.47 -11.47 -22.62
C ALA A 118 -12.83 -10.95 -21.23
N PHE A 119 -12.92 -9.63 -21.08
CA PHE A 119 -13.49 -9.04 -19.88
C PHE A 119 -14.94 -9.45 -19.82
N THR A 120 -15.26 -10.44 -18.98
CA THR A 120 -16.65 -10.75 -18.70
C THR A 120 -17.17 -9.60 -17.86
N GLN A 121 -18.09 -8.80 -18.41
CA GLN A 121 -18.80 -7.81 -17.62
C GLN A 121 -19.57 -8.59 -16.55
N GLN A 122 -19.02 -8.65 -15.34
CA GLN A 122 -19.74 -9.23 -14.23
C GLN A 122 -20.87 -8.26 -13.90
N GLN A 123 -22.11 -8.69 -14.16
CA GLN A 123 -23.27 -7.89 -13.79
C GLN A 123 -23.21 -7.68 -12.27
N VAL A 124 -23.21 -6.43 -11.84
CA VAL A 124 -23.15 -6.07 -10.43
C VAL A 124 -24.34 -6.73 -9.74
N ALA A 125 -24.09 -7.59 -8.75
CA ALA A 125 -25.17 -8.19 -8.00
C ALA A 125 -26.00 -7.09 -7.31
N SER A 126 -27.32 -7.24 -7.20
CA SER A 126 -28.16 -6.24 -6.54
C SER A 126 -27.76 -5.99 -5.08
N SER A 127 -27.06 -6.94 -4.44
CA SER A 127 -26.45 -6.81 -3.10
C SER A 127 -25.22 -5.90 -3.05
N ASP A 128 -24.60 -5.67 -4.20
CA ASP A 128 -23.36 -4.91 -4.37
C ASP A 128 -23.69 -3.47 -4.78
N MET A 129 -24.87 -3.27 -5.35
CA MET A 129 -25.49 -1.96 -5.49
C MET A 129 -25.90 -1.47 -4.10
N LEU A 130 -25.18 -0.47 -3.57
CA LEU A 130 -25.62 0.20 -2.36
C LEU A 130 -26.96 0.91 -2.65
N PRO A 131 -28.04 0.59 -1.93
CA PRO A 131 -29.41 1.01 -2.27
C PRO A 131 -29.67 2.52 -2.09
N GLN A 132 -28.68 3.27 -1.61
CA GLN A 132 -28.81 4.70 -1.36
C GLN A 132 -27.61 5.46 -1.95
N LEU A 133 -27.90 6.34 -2.91
CA LEU A 133 -26.95 7.32 -3.46
C LEU A 133 -26.62 8.34 -2.37
N PHE A 134 -25.48 8.20 -1.71
CA PHE A 134 -25.13 9.02 -0.55
C PHE A 134 -24.46 10.36 -0.90
N SER A 135 -25.13 11.34 -1.53
CA SER A 135 -24.59 12.69 -1.88
C SER A 135 -23.36 13.13 -1.03
N ALA A 136 -22.13 12.92 -1.54
CA ALA A 136 -20.84 13.35 -1.03
C ALA A 136 -20.80 13.73 0.47
N SER A 137 -20.42 12.80 1.35
CA SER A 137 -20.10 13.18 2.73
C SER A 137 -18.63 12.94 3.05
N LYS A 138 -18.02 13.93 3.72
CA LYS A 138 -16.65 13.88 4.23
C LYS A 138 -16.50 12.66 5.16
N PRO A 139 -15.32 12.00 5.19
CA PRO A 139 -15.06 10.93 6.15
C PRO A 139 -15.39 11.42 7.57
N LYS A 140 -16.23 10.67 8.28
CA LYS A 140 -16.53 10.91 9.70
C LYS A 140 -15.72 9.93 10.53
N VAL A 141 -15.25 10.36 11.70
CA VAL A 141 -14.72 9.43 12.70
C VAL A 141 -15.94 8.74 13.34
N TYR A 142 -16.11 7.44 13.13
CA TYR A 142 -17.31 6.73 13.57
C TYR A 142 -17.19 6.23 15.01
N LYS A 143 -15.98 5.85 15.48
CA LYS A 143 -15.80 5.37 16.85
C LYS A 143 -14.37 5.57 17.35
N LYS A 144 -14.23 6.34 18.43
CA LYS A 144 -13.00 6.38 19.26
C LYS A 144 -13.31 5.64 20.57
N HIS A 145 -12.56 4.59 20.86
CA HIS A 145 -12.67 3.82 22.09
C HIS A 145 -11.34 3.87 22.84
N GLU A 146 -11.34 4.58 23.97
CA GLU A 146 -10.18 4.73 24.83
C GLU A 146 -10.33 3.81 26.04
N THR A 147 -9.24 3.13 26.38
CA THR A 147 -9.08 2.33 27.59
C THR A 147 -7.83 2.80 28.31
N ASP A 148 -7.64 2.36 29.56
CA ASP A 148 -6.44 2.69 30.35
C ASP A 148 -5.14 2.19 29.73
N ILE A 149 -5.20 1.30 28.73
CA ILE A 149 -4.03 0.65 28.13
C ILE A 149 -3.87 0.93 26.62
N ALA A 150 -4.97 1.16 25.90
CA ALA A 150 -4.96 1.35 24.45
C ALA A 150 -6.04 2.33 23.98
N THR A 151 -5.72 3.04 22.90
CA THR A 151 -6.66 3.81 22.12
C THR A 151 -6.94 3.07 20.82
N THR A 152 -8.20 2.72 20.60
CA THR A 152 -8.68 2.21 19.32
C THR A 152 -9.45 3.32 18.62
N ILE A 153 -9.04 3.65 17.40
CA ILE A 153 -9.74 4.60 16.54
C ILE A 153 -10.21 3.84 15.29
N THR A 154 -11.53 3.72 15.14
CA THR A 154 -12.15 3.17 13.95
C THR A 154 -12.65 4.31 13.07
N PHE A 155 -12.18 4.29 11.83
CA PHE A 155 -12.64 5.16 10.76
C PHE A 155 -13.38 4.30 9.74
N GLU A 156 -14.50 4.80 9.24
CA GLU A 156 -15.17 4.22 8.09
C GLU A 156 -15.36 5.34 7.10
N GLN A 157 -15.18 5.06 5.82
CA GLN A 157 -15.37 6.02 4.75
C GLN A 157 -16.01 5.29 3.59
N VAL A 158 -17.20 5.77 3.20
CA VAL A 158 -17.85 5.35 1.97
C VAL A 158 -17.74 6.51 0.99
N THR A 159 -17.07 6.28 -0.12
CA THR A 159 -17.03 7.21 -1.25
C THR A 159 -17.79 6.61 -2.42
N TYR A 160 -18.54 7.44 -3.12
CA TYR A 160 -19.16 7.05 -4.38
C TYR A 160 -19.19 8.27 -5.31
N GLU A 161 -19.05 8.02 -6.60
CA GLU A 161 -19.04 9.03 -7.63
C GLU A 161 -19.75 8.47 -8.86
N LEU A 162 -20.73 9.22 -9.36
CA LEU A 162 -21.33 8.96 -10.66
C LEU A 162 -20.57 9.80 -11.68
N LEU A 163 -19.84 9.13 -12.55
CA LEU A 163 -19.12 9.77 -13.63
C LEU A 163 -20.09 10.05 -14.80
N PRO A 164 -19.76 11.02 -15.67
CA PRO A 164 -20.46 11.19 -16.94
C PRO A 164 -20.55 9.85 -17.70
N ASN A 165 -21.62 9.67 -18.48
CA ASN A 165 -21.87 8.48 -19.32
C ASN A 165 -22.30 7.21 -18.58
N GLY A 166 -22.88 7.30 -17.38
CA GLY A 166 -23.46 6.14 -16.68
C GLY A 166 -22.45 5.28 -15.91
N CYS A 167 -21.16 5.65 -15.94
CA CYS A 167 -20.12 5.00 -15.16
C CYS A 167 -20.27 5.36 -13.66
N PHE A 168 -20.13 4.36 -12.79
CA PHE A 168 -20.28 4.49 -11.35
C PHE A 168 -19.08 3.87 -10.63
N ILE A 169 -18.54 4.60 -9.64
CA ILE A 169 -17.49 4.12 -8.75
C ILE A 169 -18.01 4.21 -7.33
N SER A 170 -17.88 3.13 -6.55
CA SER A 170 -18.03 3.19 -5.10
C SER A 170 -16.91 2.47 -4.38
N ALA A 171 -16.52 2.99 -3.23
CA ALA A 171 -15.57 2.36 -2.33
C ALA A 171 -16.07 2.48 -0.89
N LEU A 172 -16.09 1.36 -0.18
CA LEU A 172 -16.16 1.29 1.27
C LEU A 172 -14.75 1.02 1.78
N LEU A 173 -14.25 1.88 2.66
CA LEU A 173 -12.97 1.75 3.33
C LEU A 173 -13.24 1.84 4.84
N ALA A 174 -13.00 0.75 5.57
CA ALA A 174 -12.98 0.75 7.01
C ALA A 174 -11.56 0.52 7.51
N TRP A 175 -11.11 1.37 8.41
CA TRP A 175 -9.81 1.30 9.07
C TRP A 175 -10.00 1.16 10.57
N ASP A 176 -9.43 0.12 11.15
CA ASP A 176 -9.26 -0.03 12.59
C ASP A 176 -7.79 0.27 12.93
N PHE A 177 -7.54 1.38 13.62
CA PHE A 177 -6.23 1.70 14.19
C PHE A 177 -6.25 1.40 15.67
N ILE A 178 -5.30 0.61 16.14
CA ILE A 178 -5.10 0.31 17.55
C ILE A 178 -3.69 0.76 17.91
N CYS A 179 -3.57 1.68 18.87
CA CYS A 179 -2.30 2.04 19.47
C CYS A 179 -2.36 1.87 20.99
N SER A 180 -1.37 1.17 21.54
CA SER A 180 -1.15 1.11 22.98
C SER A 180 -0.11 2.16 23.37
N HIS A 181 -0.42 2.98 24.38
CA HIS A 181 0.56 3.93 24.91
C HIS A 181 1.48 3.26 25.95
N LEU A 182 1.06 2.12 26.52
CA LEU A 182 1.88 1.29 27.40
C LEU A 182 2.83 0.38 26.61
N ASP A 183 2.43 -0.01 25.40
CA ASP A 183 3.26 -0.79 24.47
C ASP A 183 3.25 -0.17 23.06
N PRO A 184 4.09 0.86 22.83
CA PRO A 184 4.27 1.46 21.51
C PRO A 184 4.70 0.50 20.39
N ALA A 185 5.14 -0.73 20.70
CA ALA A 185 5.46 -1.73 19.70
C ALA A 185 4.21 -2.47 19.18
N ASP A 186 3.14 -2.57 19.97
CA ASP A 186 1.86 -3.19 19.60
C ASP A 186 0.92 -2.17 18.92
N VAL A 187 1.36 -1.63 17.78
CA VAL A 187 0.52 -0.83 16.89
C VAL A 187 -0.03 -1.71 15.78
N ARG A 188 -1.35 -1.70 15.62
CA ARG A 188 -2.05 -2.47 14.59
C ARG A 188 -2.89 -1.55 13.73
N TRP A 189 -2.80 -1.77 12.43
CA TRP A 189 -3.69 -1.16 11.46
C TRP A 189 -4.34 -2.28 10.64
N VAL A 190 -5.66 -2.36 10.72
CA VAL A 190 -6.44 -3.30 9.93
C VAL A 190 -7.30 -2.49 8.96
N THR A 191 -7.18 -2.81 7.68
CA THR A 191 -8.02 -2.22 6.64
C THR A 191 -8.98 -3.28 6.12
N ARG A 192 -10.27 -2.94 6.07
CA ARG A 192 -11.28 -3.66 5.29
C ARG A 192 -11.74 -2.73 4.18
N ALA A 193 -11.39 -3.05 2.95
CA ALA A 193 -11.78 -2.27 1.78
C ALA A 193 -12.67 -3.11 0.87
N ARG A 194 -13.71 -2.50 0.32
CA ARG A 194 -14.54 -3.04 -0.76
C ARG A 194 -14.70 -1.95 -1.81
N GLN A 195 -14.15 -2.16 -2.99
CA GLN A 195 -14.26 -1.22 -4.09
C GLN A 195 -15.01 -1.87 -5.25
N ILE A 196 -15.98 -1.12 -5.80
CA ILE A 196 -16.83 -1.54 -6.89
C ILE A 196 -16.70 -0.47 -7.98
N TYR A 197 -16.23 -0.91 -9.14
CA TYR A 197 -16.18 -0.09 -10.34
C TYR A 197 -17.21 -0.64 -11.33
N VAL A 198 -18.07 0.22 -11.84
CA VAL A 198 -19.09 -0.12 -12.83
C VAL A 198 -18.89 0.80 -14.01
N PHE A 199 -18.24 0.29 -15.04
CA PHE A 199 -18.05 1.03 -16.28
C PHE A 199 -19.24 0.75 -17.19
N ASP A 200 -19.94 1.80 -17.58
CA ASP A 200 -20.83 1.74 -18.73
C ASP A 200 -19.98 1.93 -19.99
N MET A 201 -19.74 0.84 -20.70
CA MET A 201 -18.83 0.78 -21.85
C MET A 201 -19.52 1.15 -23.16
N HIS A 202 -20.67 1.84 -23.16
CA HIS A 202 -21.44 2.23 -24.35
C HIS A 202 -20.54 2.68 -25.53
N GLY A 203 -20.23 1.75 -26.43
CA GLY A 203 -19.52 2.02 -27.68
C GLY A 203 -17.99 1.96 -27.67
N TYR A 204 -17.31 1.39 -26.65
CA TYR A 204 -15.89 1.05 -26.82
C TYR A 204 -15.73 -0.13 -27.79
N GLU A 205 -15.62 0.15 -29.09
CA GLU A 205 -15.03 -0.79 -30.04
C GLU A 205 -13.54 -0.89 -29.75
N SER A 206 -13.03 -2.12 -29.69
CA SER A 206 -11.60 -2.40 -29.53
C SER A 206 -10.81 -1.72 -30.63
N ILE A 207 -9.85 -0.87 -30.25
CA ILE A 207 -8.81 -0.35 -31.16
C ILE A 207 -7.89 -1.49 -31.55
#